data_AF-A0A7K0U6D4-F1
#
_entry.id   AF-A0A7K0U6D4-F1
#
_cell.length_a   1.000
_cell.length_b   1.000
_cell.length_c   1.000
_cell.angle_alpha   90.00
_cell.angle_beta   90.00
_cell.angle_gamma   90.00
#
_symmetry.space_group_name_H-M   'P 1'
#
loop_
_entity.id
_entity.type
_entity.pdbx_description
1 polymer ?
#
loop_
_entity_poly.entity_id
_entity_poly.type
_entity_poly.pdbx_seq_one_letter_code
_entity_poly.pdbx_strand_id
1 'polypeptide(L)' 'DYLDPDTFGGAALLGVDGVCIISHGSSSARAIVNACSLAIDCVNGDLVTLMKETIQNAS' A
#
# COMPACT_ATOMS: atom_id res chain seq x y z
N ASP A 1 5.39 17.97 9.00
CA ASP A 1 4.68 17.72 7.73
C ASP A 1 4.72 16.29 7.18
N TYR A 2 5.69 15.41 7.53
CA TYR A 2 5.71 14.01 7.05
C TYR A 2 4.81 13.03 7.86
N LEU A 3 4.17 13.51 8.93
CA LEU A 3 3.39 12.70 9.87
C LEU A 3 1.88 12.90 9.75
N ASP A 4 1.40 13.63 8.75
CA ASP A 4 -0.03 13.76 8.52
C ASP A 4 -0.56 12.48 7.86
N PRO A 5 -1.37 11.66 8.56
CA PRO A 5 -1.94 10.43 8.00
C PRO A 5 -2.81 10.69 6.75
N ASP A 6 -3.29 11.91 6.52
CA ASP A 6 -4.01 12.28 5.30
C ASP A 6 -3.11 12.34 4.05
N THR A 7 -1.79 12.39 4.23
CA THR A 7 -0.84 12.50 3.10
C THR A 7 -0.75 11.20 2.30
N PHE A 8 -0.80 10.05 2.97
CA PHE A 8 -0.65 8.74 2.33
C PHE A 8 -1.97 7.98 2.20
N GLY A 9 -2.99 8.34 3.00
CA GLY A 9 -4.33 7.80 2.86
C GLY A 9 -4.55 6.39 3.42
N GLY A 10 -3.49 5.59 3.52
CA GLY A 10 -3.48 4.26 4.09
C GLY A 10 -2.09 3.61 4.06
N ALA A 11 -2.01 2.36 4.51
CA ALA A 11 -0.78 1.56 4.50
C ALA A 11 -1.00 0.24 3.76
N ALA A 12 0.03 -0.23 3.04
CA ALA A 12 0.00 -1.53 2.38
C ALA A 12 0.14 -2.67 3.41
N LEU A 13 -0.79 -3.62 3.38
CA LEU A 13 -0.71 -4.86 4.15
C LEU A 13 0.14 -5.88 3.39
N LEU A 14 1.31 -6.21 3.93
CA LEU A 14 2.25 -7.15 3.32
C LEU A 14 1.97 -8.60 3.78
N GLY A 15 2.36 -9.57 2.95
CA GLY A 15 2.22 -11.00 3.25
C GLY A 15 0.89 -11.63 2.82
N VAL A 16 0.06 -10.90 2.06
CA VAL A 16 -1.14 -11.42 1.40
C VAL A 16 -0.90 -11.63 -0.11
N ASP A 17 -1.71 -12.46 -0.76
CA ASP A 17 -1.59 -12.77 -2.19
C ASP A 17 -2.24 -11.71 -3.09
N GLY A 18 -1.91 -10.43 -2.84
CA GLY A 18 -2.49 -9.30 -3.57
C GLY A 18 -2.15 -7.94 -2.95
N VAL A 19 -2.66 -6.88 -3.57
CA VAL A 19 -2.55 -5.51 -3.02
C VAL A 19 -3.71 -5.25 -2.08
N CYS A 20 -3.42 -4.90 -0.83
CA CYS A 20 -4.40 -4.52 0.17
C CYS A 20 -3.93 -3.25 0.88
N ILE A 21 -4.75 -2.19 0.83
CA ILE A 21 -4.48 -0.92 1.51
C ILE A 21 -5.44 -0.76 2.69
N ILE A 22 -4.89 -0.55 3.89
CA ILE A 22 -5.65 -0.31 5.12
C ILE A 22 -5.70 1.19 5.37
N SER A 23 -6.92 1.74 5.39
CA SER A 23 -7.20 3.14 5.76
C SER A 23 -7.75 3.23 7.19
N HIS A 24 -7.68 4.43 7.80
CA HIS A 24 -8.24 4.66 9.14
C HIS A 24 -9.74 4.97 9.05
N GLY A 25 -10.50 4.66 10.10
CA GLY A 25 -11.96 4.88 10.12
C GLY A 25 -12.39 6.35 10.01
N SER A 26 -11.48 7.28 10.32
CA SER A 26 -11.68 8.73 10.21
C SER A 26 -11.10 9.33 8.92
N SER A 27 -10.74 8.50 7.92
CA SER A 27 -10.13 8.96 6.68
C SER A 27 -11.03 9.94 5.93
N SER A 28 -10.46 11.10 5.56
CA SER A 28 -11.12 12.08 4.68
C SER A 28 -11.28 11.53 3.26
N ALA A 29 -12.12 12.17 2.44
CA ALA A 29 -12.26 11.80 1.03
C ALA A 29 -10.90 11.85 0.28
N ARG A 30 -10.05 12.82 0.63
CA ARG A 30 -8.68 12.94 0.10
C ARG A 30 -7.81 11.76 0.50
N ALA A 31 -7.88 11.34 1.77
CA ALA A 31 -7.17 10.16 2.25
C ALA A 31 -7.58 8.90 1.47
N ILE A 32 -8.87 8.70 1.19
CA ILE A 32 -9.33 7.56 0.39
C ILE A 32 -8.80 7.60 -1.06
N VAL A 33 -8.80 8.77 -1.70
CA VAL A 33 -8.21 8.93 -3.05
C VAL A 33 -6.72 8.57 -3.03
N ASN A 34 -5.98 9.05 -2.03
CA ASN A 34 -4.56 8.74 -1.88
C ASN A 34 -4.33 7.23 -1.66
N ALA A 35 -5.18 6.56 -0.87
CA ALA A 35 -5.12 5.11 -0.68
C ALA A 35 -5.35 4.33 -1.99
N CYS A 36 -6.30 4.78 -2.84
CA CYS A 36 -6.50 4.18 -4.16
C CYS A 36 -5.30 4.41 -5.08
N SER A 37 -4.72 5.61 -5.11
CA SER A 37 -3.50 5.89 -5.87
C SER A 37 -2.34 5.00 -5.42
N LEU A 38 -2.14 4.84 -4.10
CA LEU A 38 -1.14 3.93 -3.55
C LEU A 38 -1.39 2.48 -4.00
N ALA A 39 -2.64 2.01 -4.02
CA ALA A 39 -2.96 0.68 -4.51
C ALA A 39 -2.57 0.51 -5.99
N ILE A 40 -2.85 1.51 -6.82
CA ILE A 40 -2.47 1.53 -8.25
C ILE A 40 -0.95 1.48 -8.39
N ASP A 41 -0.22 2.27 -7.60
CA ASP A 41 1.24 2.29 -7.61
C ASP A 41 1.82 0.92 -7.21
N CYS A 42 1.25 0.26 -6.20
CA CYS A 42 1.66 -1.09 -5.81
C CYS A 42 1.44 -2.14 -6.91
N VAL A 43 0.32 -2.05 -7.65
CA VAL A 43 0.05 -2.94 -8.78
C VAL A 43 1.01 -2.66 -9.94
N ASN A 44 1.18 -1.39 -10.31
CA ASN A 44 2.07 -1.00 -11.41
C ASN A 44 3.55 -1.29 -11.11
N GLY A 45 3.93 -1.30 -9.84
CA GLY A 45 5.27 -1.65 -9.39
C GLY A 45 5.50 -3.14 -9.15
N ASP A 46 4.53 -4.02 -9.47
CA ASP A 46 4.61 -5.47 -9.27
C ASP A 46 5.04 -5.87 -7.84
N LEU A 47 4.61 -5.10 -6.82
CA LEU A 47 5.11 -5.20 -5.44
C LEU A 47 5.03 -6.62 -4.87
N VAL A 48 3.91 -7.31 -5.10
CA VAL A 48 3.67 -8.66 -4.59
C VAL A 48 4.64 -9.66 -5.21
N THR A 49 4.86 -9.58 -6.53
CA THR A 49 5.80 -10.44 -7.25
C THR A 49 7.21 -10.22 -6.74
N LEU A 50 7.64 -8.95 -6.66
CA LEU A 50 8.96 -8.60 -6.18
C LEU A 50 9.22 -9.08 -4.74
N MET A 51 8.22 -8.96 -3.85
CA MET A 51 8.32 -9.50 -2.49
C MET A 51 8.53 -11.01 -2.48
N LYS A 52 7.74 -11.76 -3.27
CA LYS A 52 7.84 -13.22 -3.36
C LYS A 52 9.22 -13.64 -3.85
N GLU A 53 9.68 -13.04 -4.95
CA GLU A 53 11.00 -13.33 -5.52
C GLU A 53 12.13 -13.00 -4.55
N THR A 54 12.05 -11.85 -3.87
CA THR A 54 13.07 -11.44 -2.89
C THR A 54 13.18 -12.42 -1.73
N ILE A 55 12.05 -12.88 -1.19
CA ILE A 55 12.03 -13.85 -0.07
C ILE A 55 12.54 -15.22 -0.54
N GLN A 56 12.16 -15.66 -1.75
CA GLN A 56 12.62 -16.93 -2.32
C GLN A 56 14.13 -16.93 -2.57
N ASN A 57 14.68 -15.83 -3.07
CA ASN A 57 16.12 -15.70 -3.35
C ASN A 57 16.99 -15.48 -2.10
N ALA A 58 16.38 -15.09 -0.98
CA ALA A 58 17.06 -14.94 0.30
C ALA A 58 17.18 -16.27 1.09
N SER A 59 16.50 -17.33 0.62
CA SER A 59 16.57 -18.69 1.18
C SER A 59 17.64 -19.52 0.47
#